data_AF-A0A7J7FVM4-F1
#
_entry.id   AF-A0A7J7FVM4-F1
#
_cell.length_a   1.000
_cell.length_b   1.000
_cell.length_c   1.000
_cell.angle_alpha   90.00
_cell.angle_beta   90.00
_cell.angle_gamma   90.00
#
_symmetry.space_group_name_H-M   'P 1'
#
loop_
_entity.id
_entity.type
_entity.pdbx_description
1 polymer ?
#
loop_
_entity_poly.entity_id
_entity_poly.type
_entity_poly.pdbx_seq_one_letter_code
_entity_poly.pdbx_strand_id
1 'polypeptide(L)'
;MSNFIFHSLFLFFNLIISLASHGNAISNCNGPCRTLNDCAGQLICINGKCNDDPDVGTHSCNNSPSPSNSCKQSGTLTCRGKSYPTYECSPPVKSSTPAKLTNNDFSQGGDGGGPSECDGKYHSNAQPIVALSTGWYAGGSRCGKMIRIQASNGRSVMAKVVDECDSRHGCDAEHAGQGPCANNIVDGSDAVWTALGLNKNLGVVDITWSMS
;
A
#
# COMPACT_ATOMS: atom_id res chain seq x y z
N MET A 1 22.74 43.91 -55.46
CA MET A 1 21.45 44.00 -56.18
C MET A 1 20.52 42.97 -55.53
N SER A 2 19.68 43.42 -54.59
CA SER A 2 18.20 43.45 -54.67
C SER A 2 17.60 42.03 -54.70
N ASN A 3 17.00 41.42 -53.67
CA ASN A 3 16.00 41.79 -52.64
C ASN A 3 14.53 41.70 -53.12
N PHE A 4 13.73 40.96 -52.33
CA PHE A 4 12.25 40.80 -52.27
C PHE A 4 11.55 39.96 -53.37
N ILE A 5 10.66 39.00 -53.06
CA ILE A 5 9.26 39.14 -52.59
C ILE A 5 8.80 37.82 -51.89
N PHE A 6 8.49 37.81 -50.58
CA PHE A 6 7.14 37.75 -49.92
C PHE A 6 6.36 36.42 -50.10
N HIS A 7 6.23 35.59 -49.05
CA HIS A 7 5.21 35.58 -47.97
C HIS A 7 4.03 34.61 -48.20
N SER A 8 4.01 33.54 -47.41
CA SER A 8 2.80 32.87 -46.91
C SER A 8 3.18 32.38 -45.50
N LEU A 9 3.19 33.25 -44.49
CA LEU A 9 2.07 33.64 -43.60
C LEU A 9 1.15 32.49 -43.16
N PHE A 10 1.26 32.16 -41.86
CA PHE A 10 0.15 32.01 -40.89
C PHE A 10 -0.64 30.68 -41.00
N LEU A 11 -0.80 29.81 -39.98
CA LEU A 11 -0.98 29.99 -38.53
C LEU A 11 -0.99 28.61 -37.81
N PHE A 12 -0.94 28.67 -36.47
CA PHE A 12 -1.44 27.67 -35.50
C PHE A 12 -0.49 26.49 -35.24
N PHE A 13 -0.10 26.12 -34.02
CA PHE A 13 -0.55 26.51 -32.70
C PHE A 13 0.55 26.08 -31.70
N ASN A 14 0.85 26.94 -30.73
CA ASN A 14 1.58 26.57 -29.52
C ASN A 14 0.82 25.45 -28.80
N LEU A 15 1.30 24.20 -28.86
CA LEU A 15 0.80 23.16 -27.97
C LEU A 15 1.70 23.09 -26.73
N ILE A 16 1.53 24.09 -25.87
CA ILE A 16 1.80 23.95 -24.45
C ILE A 16 0.78 22.93 -23.94
N ILE A 17 1.18 21.67 -23.77
CA ILE A 17 0.49 20.77 -22.83
C ILE A 17 1.34 20.74 -21.56
N SER A 18 0.97 21.64 -20.66
CA SER A 18 1.15 21.49 -19.24
C SER A 18 0.69 20.10 -18.78
N LEU A 19 1.62 19.18 -18.55
CA LEU A 19 1.39 17.97 -17.74
C LEU A 19 1.74 18.27 -16.27
N ALA A 20 1.02 19.24 -15.72
CA ALA A 20 0.62 19.24 -14.32
C ALA A 20 -0.90 19.04 -14.40
N SER A 21 -1.50 17.94 -13.94
CA SER A 21 -1.40 17.34 -12.63
C SER A 21 -1.85 15.89 -12.74
N HIS A 22 -1.27 14.99 -11.96
CA HIS A 22 -1.82 13.66 -11.74
C HIS A 22 -3.27 13.83 -11.28
N GLY A 23 -4.22 13.29 -12.04
CA GLY A 23 -5.63 13.34 -11.70
C GLY A 23 -5.84 12.80 -10.29
N ASN A 24 -6.56 13.55 -9.45
CA ASN A 24 -7.09 13.01 -8.21
C ASN A 24 -7.87 11.75 -8.58
N ALA A 25 -7.50 10.60 -7.99
CA ALA A 25 -8.23 9.37 -8.20
C ALA A 25 -9.69 9.62 -7.80
N ILE A 26 -10.58 9.58 -8.78
CA ILE A 26 -11.99 9.86 -8.57
C ILE A 26 -12.61 8.66 -7.83
N SER A 27 -13.13 8.91 -6.64
CA SER A 27 -13.72 7.93 -5.73
C SER A 27 -15.21 7.71 -6.02
N ASN A 28 -15.63 6.45 -6.03
CA ASN A 28 -17.06 6.06 -6.09
C ASN A 28 -17.70 6.12 -4.69
N CYS A 29 -18.96 5.72 -4.56
CA CYS A 29 -19.71 5.68 -3.29
C CYS A 29 -18.90 5.11 -2.13
N ASN A 30 -18.94 5.79 -0.98
CA ASN A 30 -18.17 5.49 0.24
C ASN A 30 -16.64 5.56 0.11
N GLY A 31 -16.10 5.87 -1.07
CA GLY A 31 -14.68 6.07 -1.30
C GLY A 31 -14.17 7.37 -0.65
N PRO A 32 -12.85 7.47 -0.40
CA PRO A 32 -12.25 8.61 0.28
C PRO A 32 -12.26 9.87 -0.60
N CYS A 33 -12.50 11.03 0.00
CA CYS A 33 -12.44 12.32 -0.68
C CYS A 33 -11.97 13.43 0.27
N ARG A 34 -11.45 14.52 -0.30
CA ARG A 34 -11.12 15.76 0.40
C ARG A 34 -11.86 16.96 -0.18
N THR A 35 -12.13 16.93 -1.48
CA THR A 35 -12.81 17.98 -2.24
C THR A 35 -13.95 17.39 -3.05
N LEU A 36 -14.86 18.24 -3.53
CA LEU A 36 -15.96 17.85 -4.41
C LEU A 36 -15.48 17.14 -5.69
N ASN A 37 -14.31 17.52 -6.20
CA ASN A 37 -13.74 16.96 -7.42
C ASN A 37 -13.12 15.56 -7.23
N ASP A 38 -13.06 15.07 -6.00
CA ASP A 38 -12.52 13.74 -5.70
C ASP A 38 -13.59 12.65 -5.85
N CYS A 39 -14.83 13.00 -6.18
CA CYS A 39 -15.96 12.07 -6.25
C CYS A 39 -16.50 11.88 -7.67
N ALA A 40 -16.93 10.66 -8.00
CA ALA A 40 -17.41 10.32 -9.33
C ALA A 40 -18.82 10.84 -9.58
N GLY A 41 -19.07 11.34 -10.80
CA GLY A 41 -20.41 11.71 -11.24
C GLY A 41 -21.01 12.87 -10.44
N GLN A 42 -22.21 12.66 -9.89
CA GLN A 42 -22.97 13.65 -9.10
C GLN A 42 -22.72 13.52 -7.58
N LEU A 43 -21.75 12.71 -7.16
CA LEU A 43 -21.45 12.50 -5.75
C LEU A 43 -20.72 13.71 -5.16
N ILE A 44 -20.99 13.98 -3.88
CA ILE A 44 -20.34 15.03 -3.11
C ILE A 44 -19.51 14.45 -1.97
N CYS A 45 -18.50 15.20 -1.53
CA CYS A 45 -17.65 14.79 -0.43
C CYS A 45 -18.25 15.19 0.93
N ILE A 46 -18.82 14.22 1.66
CA ILE A 46 -19.42 14.42 2.98
C ILE A 46 -18.60 13.65 4.01
N ASN A 47 -18.08 14.35 5.02
CA ASN A 47 -17.27 13.76 6.10
C ASN A 47 -16.10 12.89 5.57
N GLY A 48 -15.46 13.33 4.47
CA GLY A 48 -14.33 12.65 3.85
C GLY A 48 -14.70 11.42 3.03
N LYS A 49 -15.98 11.22 2.70
CA LYS A 49 -16.47 10.14 1.83
C LYS A 49 -17.40 10.64 0.73
N CYS A 50 -17.31 10.05 -0.45
CA CYS A 50 -18.22 10.33 -1.55
C CYS A 50 -19.61 9.75 -1.28
N ASN A 51 -20.62 10.60 -1.24
CA ASN A 51 -22.02 10.27 -0.98
C ASN A 51 -22.96 11.04 -1.92
N ASP A 52 -24.22 10.60 -1.97
CA ASP A 52 -25.29 11.31 -2.66
C ASP A 52 -25.48 12.73 -2.09
N ASP A 53 -25.83 13.67 -2.97
CA ASP A 53 -26.17 15.03 -2.58
C ASP A 53 -27.58 15.07 -1.95
N PRO A 54 -27.71 15.40 -0.65
CA PRO A 54 -28.98 15.39 0.05
C PRO A 54 -29.96 16.47 -0.44
N ASP A 55 -29.46 17.54 -1.08
CA ASP A 55 -30.28 18.65 -1.57
C ASP A 55 -30.84 18.38 -2.97
N VAL A 56 -30.13 17.56 -3.76
CA VAL A 56 -30.54 17.14 -5.11
C VAL A 56 -31.35 15.84 -5.06
N GLY A 57 -31.22 15.05 -3.99
CA GLY A 57 -31.97 13.82 -3.79
C GLY A 57 -31.51 12.66 -4.69
N THR A 58 -30.22 12.59 -5.02
CA THR A 58 -29.68 11.47 -5.79
C THR A 58 -29.69 10.18 -4.93
N HIS A 59 -29.83 9.02 -5.57
CA HIS A 59 -29.90 7.72 -4.88
C HIS A 59 -28.84 6.73 -5.43
N SER A 60 -27.72 7.25 -5.90
CA SER A 60 -26.67 6.46 -6.57
C SER A 60 -25.91 5.56 -5.59
N CYS A 61 -25.78 5.94 -4.32
CA CYS A 61 -25.09 5.15 -3.30
C CYS A 61 -26.00 4.17 -2.53
N ASN A 62 -27.32 4.29 -2.66
CA ASN A 62 -28.28 3.40 -2.00
C ASN A 62 -28.24 1.94 -2.54
N ASN A 63 -27.70 1.72 -3.74
CA ASN A 63 -27.52 0.39 -4.34
C ASN A 63 -26.05 -0.08 -4.38
N SER A 64 -25.11 0.69 -3.82
CA SER A 64 -23.75 0.21 -3.67
C SER A 64 -23.67 -0.69 -2.43
N PRO A 65 -23.16 -1.94 -2.54
CA PRO A 65 -22.86 -2.72 -1.35
C PRO A 65 -21.91 -1.87 -0.50
N SER A 66 -22.36 -1.51 0.71
CA SER A 66 -21.50 -0.82 1.68
C SER A 66 -20.19 -1.62 1.77
N PRO A 67 -19.02 -1.01 1.55
CA PRO A 67 -17.78 -1.68 1.89
C PRO A 67 -17.85 -1.94 3.39
N SER A 68 -18.03 -3.19 3.75
CA SER A 68 -17.91 -3.66 5.12
C SER A 68 -16.62 -3.05 5.69
N ASN A 69 -16.74 -2.13 6.65
CA ASN A 69 -15.60 -1.52 7.34
C ASN A 69 -14.75 -2.57 8.10
N SER A 70 -15.15 -3.85 8.08
CA SER A 70 -14.33 -4.97 8.54
C SER A 70 -13.65 -5.63 7.35
N CYS A 71 -12.31 -5.58 7.32
CA CYS A 71 -11.51 -6.45 6.48
C CYS A 71 -11.79 -7.90 6.88
N LYS A 72 -12.18 -8.74 5.91
CA LYS A 72 -12.53 -10.14 6.11
C LYS A 72 -11.61 -11.03 5.30
N GLN A 73 -11.53 -12.28 5.72
CA GLN A 73 -10.86 -13.34 4.99
C GLN A 73 -11.52 -13.52 3.62
N SER A 74 -10.69 -13.60 2.58
CA SER A 74 -11.12 -13.81 1.19
C SER A 74 -11.27 -15.30 0.87
N GLY A 75 -10.47 -16.15 1.49
CA GLY A 75 -10.50 -17.60 1.28
C GLY A 75 -9.53 -18.36 2.18
N THR A 76 -9.20 -19.59 1.80
CA THR A 76 -8.20 -20.40 2.50
C THR A 76 -7.25 -21.07 1.51
N LEU A 77 -5.98 -21.19 1.89
CA LEU A 77 -4.96 -21.94 1.15
C LEU A 77 -4.48 -23.12 2.02
N THR A 78 -4.47 -24.33 1.46
CA THR A 78 -4.03 -25.53 2.19
C THR A 78 -2.59 -25.88 1.86
N CYS A 79 -1.73 -25.92 2.88
CA CYS A 79 -0.30 -26.16 2.75
C CYS A 79 0.11 -27.30 3.64
N ARG A 80 0.66 -28.37 3.06
CA ARG A 80 1.11 -29.57 3.80
C ARG A 80 0.05 -30.09 4.80
N GLY A 81 -1.22 -30.06 4.39
CA GLY A 81 -2.36 -30.49 5.20
C GLY A 81 -2.90 -29.48 6.22
N LYS A 82 -2.32 -28.28 6.32
CA LYS A 82 -2.80 -27.19 7.19
C LYS A 82 -3.49 -26.10 6.37
N SER A 83 -4.67 -25.66 6.81
CA SER A 83 -5.41 -24.57 6.17
C SER A 83 -4.98 -23.22 6.76
N TYR A 84 -4.71 -22.26 5.88
CA TYR A 84 -4.31 -20.89 6.20
C TYR A 84 -5.33 -19.92 5.61
N PRO A 85 -5.73 -18.86 6.34
CA PRO A 85 -6.60 -17.83 5.78
C PRO A 85 -5.86 -16.98 4.75
N THR A 86 -6.56 -16.56 3.69
CA THR A 86 -6.06 -15.58 2.72
C THR A 86 -6.85 -14.28 2.81
N TYR A 87 -6.22 -13.17 2.44
CA TYR A 87 -6.77 -11.83 2.55
C TYR A 87 -6.34 -10.96 1.36
N GLU A 88 -7.29 -10.18 0.85
CA GLU A 88 -7.01 -9.08 -0.10
C GLU A 88 -6.90 -7.71 0.57
N CYS A 89 -7.27 -7.63 1.84
CA CYS A 89 -7.36 -6.41 2.62
C CYS A 89 -6.51 -6.51 3.89
N SER A 90 -6.28 -5.37 4.53
CA SER A 90 -5.66 -5.25 5.86
C SER A 90 -6.51 -4.33 6.74
N PRO A 91 -6.33 -4.35 8.07
CA PRO A 91 -7.00 -3.38 8.95
C PRO A 91 -6.74 -1.92 8.54
N PRO A 92 -7.64 -0.97 8.85
CA PRO A 92 -7.44 0.43 8.48
C PRO A 92 -6.13 1.01 9.05
N VAL A 93 -5.36 1.69 8.20
CA VAL A 93 -4.16 2.43 8.61
C VAL A 93 -4.57 3.68 9.40
N LYS A 94 -3.93 3.90 10.55
CA LYS A 94 -4.17 5.00 11.50
C LYS A 94 -2.86 5.73 11.80
N SER A 95 -2.93 6.78 12.63
CA SER A 95 -1.74 7.44 13.21
C SER A 95 -0.94 6.54 14.17
N SER A 96 -1.56 5.45 14.64
CA SER A 96 -0.93 4.36 15.39
C SER A 96 -1.68 3.07 15.04
N THR A 97 -1.18 2.36 14.03
CA THR A 97 -1.80 1.16 13.45
C THR A 97 -1.26 -0.07 14.17
N PRO A 98 -2.09 -0.85 14.90
CA PRO A 98 -1.65 -2.09 15.52
C PRO A 98 -1.24 -3.11 14.45
N ALA A 99 -0.12 -3.77 14.67
CA ALA A 99 0.41 -4.79 13.76
C ALA A 99 1.20 -5.86 14.53
N LYS A 100 1.51 -6.95 13.83
CA LYS A 100 2.49 -7.93 14.26
C LYS A 100 3.78 -7.71 13.49
N LEU A 101 4.90 -7.67 14.19
CA LEU A 101 6.23 -7.65 13.59
C LEU A 101 6.75 -9.08 13.51
N THR A 102 7.11 -9.52 12.30
CA THR A 102 7.85 -10.75 12.01
C THR A 102 9.25 -10.41 11.46
N ASN A 103 10.09 -11.42 11.26
CA ASN A 103 11.42 -11.24 10.69
C ASN A 103 11.51 -11.90 9.32
N ASN A 104 12.09 -11.19 8.36
CA ASN A 104 12.33 -11.66 7.00
C ASN A 104 13.77 -11.37 6.57
N ASP A 105 14.35 -12.28 5.79
CA ASP A 105 15.63 -12.11 5.11
C ASP A 105 15.42 -11.59 3.69
N PHE A 106 15.76 -10.32 3.48
CA PHE A 106 15.64 -9.63 2.18
C PHE A 106 16.85 -9.84 1.26
N SER A 107 17.84 -10.63 1.68
CA SER A 107 19.06 -10.86 0.93
C SER A 107 18.90 -11.96 -0.11
N GLN A 108 19.81 -12.00 -1.08
CA GLN A 108 19.79 -13.02 -2.11
C GLN A 108 20.03 -14.41 -1.49
N GLY A 109 19.10 -15.34 -1.76
CA GLY A 109 19.15 -16.69 -1.17
C GLY A 109 18.65 -16.76 0.27
N GLY A 110 18.08 -15.67 0.79
CA GLY A 110 17.31 -15.65 2.03
C GLY A 110 15.95 -16.34 1.90
N ASP A 111 15.15 -16.27 2.97
CA ASP A 111 13.82 -16.88 3.04
C ASP A 111 12.71 -16.04 2.38
N GLY A 112 12.98 -14.78 2.04
CA GLY A 112 12.06 -13.90 1.30
C GLY A 112 11.83 -14.29 -0.17
N GLY A 113 12.48 -15.35 -0.66
CA GLY A 113 12.30 -15.86 -2.02
C GLY A 113 12.95 -14.95 -3.07
N GLY A 114 12.12 -14.22 -3.80
CA GLY A 114 12.54 -13.33 -4.89
C GLY A 114 13.14 -12.00 -4.45
N PRO A 115 13.58 -11.15 -5.40
CA PRO A 115 13.89 -9.74 -5.13
C PRO A 115 12.64 -8.99 -4.68
N SER A 116 12.80 -7.93 -3.88
CA SER A 116 11.65 -7.19 -3.33
C SER A 116 10.84 -6.42 -4.38
N GLU A 117 9.52 -6.45 -4.23
CA GLU A 117 8.55 -5.98 -5.23
C GLU A 117 8.67 -4.49 -5.59
N CYS A 118 9.06 -3.62 -4.65
CA CYS A 118 9.10 -2.19 -4.92
C CYS A 118 10.17 -1.76 -5.92
N ASP A 119 11.29 -2.48 -5.99
CA ASP A 119 12.45 -2.07 -6.81
C ASP A 119 13.16 -3.22 -7.53
N GLY A 120 12.66 -4.45 -7.42
CA GLY A 120 13.20 -5.62 -8.08
C GLY A 120 14.60 -6.00 -7.60
N LYS A 121 14.94 -5.69 -6.35
CA LYS A 121 16.29 -5.89 -5.79
C LYS A 121 16.25 -6.65 -4.48
N TYR A 122 17.33 -7.38 -4.23
CA TYR A 122 17.67 -7.85 -2.89
C TYR A 122 18.25 -6.71 -2.06
N HIS A 123 18.05 -6.76 -0.75
CA HIS A 123 18.50 -5.76 0.19
C HIS A 123 19.31 -6.39 1.33
N SER A 124 20.21 -5.60 1.93
CA SER A 124 20.93 -6.06 3.12
C SER A 124 20.02 -5.97 4.36
N ASN A 125 19.97 -7.04 5.16
CA ASN A 125 19.25 -7.05 6.43
C ASN A 125 19.82 -6.08 7.49
N ALA A 126 20.98 -5.46 7.22
CA ALA A 126 21.51 -4.37 8.03
C ALA A 126 20.83 -3.02 7.76
N GLN A 127 20.02 -2.90 6.70
CA GLN A 127 19.21 -1.72 6.43
C GLN A 127 17.86 -1.83 7.13
N PRO A 128 17.33 -0.76 7.76
CA PRO A 128 16.00 -0.79 8.35
C PRO A 128 14.93 -0.74 7.24
N ILE A 129 14.53 -1.91 6.77
CA ILE A 129 13.55 -2.11 5.70
C ILE A 129 12.48 -3.11 6.12
N VAL A 130 11.31 -3.02 5.47
CA VAL A 130 10.16 -3.87 5.75
C VAL A 130 9.36 -4.27 4.49
N ALA A 131 8.67 -5.39 4.60
CA ALA A 131 7.51 -5.75 3.80
C ALA A 131 6.21 -5.40 4.55
N LEU A 132 5.12 -5.13 3.84
CA LEU A 132 3.79 -4.92 4.43
C LEU A 132 2.80 -5.94 3.88
N SER A 133 1.88 -6.43 4.72
CA SER A 133 0.75 -7.25 4.25
C SER A 133 0.06 -6.64 3.04
N THR A 134 -0.42 -7.46 2.10
CA THR A 134 -1.03 -7.04 0.83
C THR A 134 -1.95 -5.82 0.90
N GLY A 135 -2.87 -5.77 1.86
CA GLY A 135 -3.79 -4.63 2.00
C GLY A 135 -3.10 -3.33 2.45
N TRP A 136 -2.02 -3.42 3.23
CA TRP A 136 -1.17 -2.28 3.58
C TRP A 136 -0.11 -1.99 2.52
N TYR A 137 0.36 -2.97 1.77
CA TYR A 137 1.19 -2.73 0.59
C TYR A 137 0.44 -1.90 -0.45
N ALA A 138 -0.85 -2.22 -0.65
CA ALA A 138 -1.80 -1.49 -1.48
C ALA A 138 -1.24 -1.22 -2.89
N GLY A 139 -0.82 -2.31 -3.55
CA GLY A 139 -0.27 -2.28 -4.91
C GLY A 139 0.96 -1.39 -5.05
N GLY A 140 1.83 -1.37 -4.05
CA GLY A 140 3.06 -0.58 -4.07
C GLY A 140 2.87 0.92 -3.78
N SER A 141 1.67 1.38 -3.43
CA SER A 141 1.43 2.81 -3.12
C SER A 141 2.28 3.36 -1.96
N ARG A 142 2.86 2.47 -1.13
CA ARG A 142 3.79 2.80 -0.04
C ARG A 142 5.26 2.50 -0.33
N CYS A 143 5.59 1.99 -1.52
CA CYS A 143 6.96 1.69 -1.91
C CYS A 143 7.90 2.89 -1.73
N GLY A 144 9.07 2.62 -1.15
CA GLY A 144 10.11 3.63 -0.88
C GLY A 144 9.76 4.63 0.22
N LYS A 145 8.54 4.61 0.77
CA LYS A 145 8.15 5.50 1.86
C LYS A 145 8.64 4.96 3.19
N MET A 146 8.86 5.89 4.12
CA MET A 146 9.26 5.56 5.48
C MET A 146 8.03 5.36 6.36
N ILE A 147 8.08 4.34 7.21
CA ILE A 147 7.14 4.16 8.31
C ILE A 147 7.89 4.26 9.64
N ARG A 148 7.20 4.75 10.66
CA ARG A 148 7.65 4.68 12.04
C ARG A 148 7.06 3.44 12.67
N ILE A 149 7.90 2.56 13.20
CA ILE A 149 7.49 1.38 13.97
C ILE A 149 7.81 1.65 15.43
N GLN A 150 6.88 1.33 16.33
CA GLN A 150 7.05 1.45 17.77
C GLN A 150 6.74 0.11 18.47
N ALA A 151 7.65 -0.30 19.35
CA ALA A 151 7.49 -1.50 20.16
C ALA A 151 6.92 -1.17 21.55
N SER A 152 6.42 -2.19 22.25
CA SER A 152 5.85 -2.06 23.60
C SER A 152 6.84 -1.56 24.65
N ASN A 153 8.14 -1.73 24.42
CA ASN A 153 9.22 -1.18 25.27
C ASN A 153 9.47 0.33 25.05
N GLY A 154 8.66 0.99 24.22
CA GLY A 154 8.74 2.43 23.92
C GLY A 154 9.77 2.80 22.85
N ARG A 155 10.63 1.88 22.41
CA ARG A 155 11.60 2.13 21.33
C ARG A 155 10.90 2.22 19.99
N SER A 156 11.45 3.02 19.09
CA SER A 156 10.93 3.19 17.73
C SER A 156 12.04 3.22 16.70
N VAL A 157 11.73 2.79 15.48
CA VAL A 157 12.64 2.81 14.33
C VAL A 157 11.91 3.34 13.10
N MET A 158 12.66 4.06 12.25
CA MET A 158 12.23 4.45 10.91
C MET A 158 12.67 3.37 9.94
N ALA A 159 11.73 2.80 9.18
CA ALA A 159 12.04 1.76 8.21
C ALA A 159 11.39 2.05 6.85
N LYS A 160 12.10 1.70 5.77
CA LYS A 160 11.63 1.90 4.39
C LYS A 160 10.80 0.69 3.94
N VAL A 161 9.63 0.94 3.36
CA VAL A 161 8.84 -0.12 2.72
C VAL A 161 9.50 -0.50 1.40
N VAL A 162 9.91 -1.76 1.26
CA VAL A 162 10.57 -2.29 0.06
C VAL A 162 9.78 -3.43 -0.58
N ASP A 163 8.82 -4.02 0.11
CA ASP A 163 8.22 -5.27 -0.35
C ASP A 163 6.76 -5.48 0.08
N GLU A 164 6.15 -6.49 -0.50
CA GLU A 164 4.86 -7.06 -0.11
C GLU A 164 5.07 -8.32 0.73
N CYS A 165 4.31 -8.46 1.82
CA CYS A 165 4.10 -9.73 2.49
C CYS A 165 2.78 -10.31 1.97
N ASP A 166 2.85 -11.22 0.99
CA ASP A 166 1.69 -11.66 0.22
C ASP A 166 0.72 -12.47 1.09
N SER A 167 -0.48 -11.93 1.33
CA SER A 167 -1.55 -12.58 2.08
C SER A 167 -2.57 -13.29 1.20
N ARG A 168 -2.37 -13.33 -0.12
CA ARG A 168 -3.23 -13.98 -1.12
C ARG A 168 -2.65 -15.31 -1.57
N HIS A 169 -1.33 -15.36 -1.78
CA HIS A 169 -0.63 -16.52 -2.32
C HIS A 169 0.38 -17.09 -1.32
N GLY A 170 0.92 -18.25 -1.64
CA GLY A 170 1.78 -19.02 -0.76
C GLY A 170 1.74 -20.49 -1.13
N CYS A 171 2.64 -21.25 -0.52
CA CYS A 171 2.72 -22.71 -0.61
C CYS A 171 3.03 -23.23 -2.01
N ASP A 172 3.68 -22.38 -2.79
CA ASP A 172 4.26 -22.64 -4.10
C ASP A 172 5.78 -22.45 -4.03
N ALA A 173 6.46 -22.66 -5.17
CA ALA A 173 7.90 -22.55 -5.25
C ALA A 173 8.40 -21.10 -5.10
N GLU A 174 7.60 -20.12 -5.50
CA GLU A 174 7.92 -18.68 -5.40
C GLU A 174 8.02 -18.25 -3.93
N HIS A 175 7.12 -18.76 -3.10
CA HIS A 175 7.08 -18.50 -1.66
C HIS A 175 7.88 -19.53 -0.84
N ALA A 176 8.80 -20.28 -1.44
CA ALA A 176 9.57 -21.35 -0.79
C ALA A 176 8.71 -22.39 -0.01
N GLY A 177 7.47 -22.59 -0.43
CA GLY A 177 6.49 -23.46 0.22
C GLY A 177 5.95 -22.93 1.56
N GLN A 178 6.19 -21.66 1.90
CA GLN A 178 5.68 -21.01 3.11
C GLN A 178 4.19 -20.67 2.96
N GLY A 179 3.47 -20.61 4.09
CA GLY A 179 2.06 -20.19 4.13
C GLY A 179 1.86 -18.75 3.65
N PRO A 180 0.64 -18.37 3.25
CA PRO A 180 0.32 -16.96 3.00
C PRO A 180 0.55 -16.12 4.25
N CYS A 181 0.96 -14.87 4.05
CA CYS A 181 1.12 -13.89 5.10
C CYS A 181 -0.23 -13.57 5.79
N ALA A 182 -0.19 -13.19 7.06
CA ALA A 182 -1.36 -12.63 7.71
C ALA A 182 -1.62 -11.20 7.22
N ASN A 183 -2.81 -10.66 7.47
CA ASN A 183 -3.23 -9.37 6.92
C ASN A 183 -2.81 -8.13 7.73
N ASN A 184 -2.06 -8.33 8.82
CA ASN A 184 -1.68 -7.28 9.75
C ASN A 184 -0.19 -7.37 10.14
N ILE A 185 0.65 -7.78 9.19
CA ILE A 185 2.09 -7.97 9.33
C ILE A 185 2.86 -6.75 8.83
N VAL A 186 3.85 -6.36 9.63
CA VAL A 186 5.03 -5.62 9.18
C VAL A 186 6.18 -6.62 9.25
N ASP A 187 6.76 -6.98 8.12
CA ASP A 187 7.81 -8.00 8.09
C ASP A 187 9.18 -7.33 8.02
N GLY A 188 9.95 -7.43 9.11
CA GLY A 188 11.10 -6.57 9.35
C GLY A 188 12.45 -7.26 9.20
N SER A 189 13.38 -6.55 8.57
CA SER A 189 14.81 -6.92 8.55
C SER A 189 15.43 -6.99 9.95
N ASP A 190 16.60 -7.63 10.05
CA ASP A 190 17.38 -7.73 11.30
C ASP A 190 17.66 -6.37 11.96
N ALA A 191 17.90 -5.34 11.15
CA ALA A 191 18.13 -3.98 11.62
C ALA A 191 16.89 -3.38 12.32
N VAL A 192 15.68 -3.69 11.86
CA VAL A 192 14.43 -3.25 12.50
C VAL A 192 14.32 -3.84 13.90
N TRP A 193 14.49 -5.16 14.02
CA TRP A 193 14.46 -5.88 15.31
C TRP A 193 15.54 -5.36 16.27
N THR A 194 16.77 -5.18 15.77
CA THR A 194 17.90 -4.68 16.55
C THR A 194 17.65 -3.25 17.06
N ALA A 195 17.17 -2.36 16.21
CA ALA A 195 16.89 -0.97 16.57
C ALA A 195 15.79 -0.86 17.65
N LEU A 196 14.77 -1.73 17.56
CA LEU A 196 13.71 -1.84 18.57
C LEU A 196 14.17 -2.56 19.85
N GLY A 197 15.37 -3.13 19.88
CA GLY A 197 15.88 -3.88 21.03
C GLY A 197 15.09 -5.15 21.31
N LEU A 198 14.63 -5.82 20.25
CA LEU A 198 13.79 -7.01 20.32
C LEU A 198 14.58 -8.26 19.93
N ASN A 199 14.22 -9.40 20.51
CA ASN A 199 14.79 -10.70 20.15
C ASN A 199 13.97 -11.35 19.03
N LYS A 200 14.54 -11.45 17.83
CA LYS A 200 13.87 -12.07 16.66
C LYS A 200 13.52 -13.55 16.86
N ASN A 201 14.16 -14.25 17.80
CA ASN A 201 13.83 -15.65 18.12
C ASN A 201 12.46 -15.80 18.79
N LEU A 202 11.80 -14.69 19.18
CA LEU A 202 10.38 -14.72 19.58
C LEU A 202 9.45 -15.03 18.39
N GLY A 203 9.94 -14.87 17.16
CA GLY A 203 9.21 -15.10 15.91
C GLY A 203 8.24 -13.98 15.58
N VAL A 204 7.39 -13.58 16.53
CA VAL A 204 6.36 -12.55 16.34
C VAL A 204 6.15 -11.72 17.60
N VAL A 205 5.97 -10.41 17.44
CA VAL A 205 5.69 -9.48 18.54
C VAL A 205 4.68 -8.41 18.14
N ASP A 206 3.99 -7.85 19.14
CA ASP A 206 3.08 -6.72 18.94
C ASP A 206 3.83 -5.40 18.78
N ILE A 207 3.42 -4.61 17.78
CA ILE A 207 3.92 -3.26 17.52
C ILE A 207 2.77 -2.33 17.13
N THR A 208 3.08 -1.04 17.05
CA THR A 208 2.29 -0.09 16.26
C THR A 208 3.14 0.53 15.16
N TRP A 209 2.50 0.98 14.09
CA TRP A 209 3.18 1.73 13.03
C TRP A 209 2.35 2.86 12.44
N SER A 210 3.02 3.82 11.82
CA SER A 210 2.39 4.90 11.06
C SER A 210 3.27 5.35 9.89
N MET A 211 2.65 6.00 8.90
CA MET A 211 3.40 6.72 7.87
C MET A 211 4.15 7.88 8.52
N SER A 212 5.39 8.11 8.09
CA SER A 212 6.16 9.30 8.44
C SER A 212 5.94 10.47 7.52
#